data_AF-A0A535Y3H1-F1
#
_entry.id   AF-A0A535Y3H1-F1
#
_cell.length_a   1.000
_cell.length_b   1.000
_cell.length_c   1.000
_cell.angle_alpha   90.00
_cell.angle_beta   90.00
_cell.angle_gamma   90.00
#
_symmetry.space_group_name_H-M   'P 1'
#
loop_
_entity.id
_entity.type
_entity.pdbx_description
1 polymer ?
#
loop_
_entity_poly.entity_id
_entity_poly.type
_entity_poly.pdbx_seq_one_letter_code
_entity_poly.pdbx_strand_id
1 'polypeptide(L)'
;MPREMPKFTKTPPEVVAAFDGASPARSDIARKTMFSYPALFVNGNMFAFTFGPKIAVRLEVPAKDMKGASLKRWIADGLAYAETLPAKTAKTKKTASKNTSKKAKK
;
A
#
# COMPACT_ATOMS: atom_id res chain seq x y z
N MET A 1 19.51 -17.08 12.97
CA MET A 1 18.48 -16.40 13.78
C MET A 1 17.15 -16.42 13.03
N PRO A 2 16.02 -16.82 13.65
CA PRO A 2 14.71 -16.69 13.03
C PRO A 2 14.42 -15.21 12.73
N ARG A 3 13.95 -14.89 11.52
CA ARG A 3 13.48 -13.54 11.20
C ARG A 3 12.19 -13.28 11.99
N GLU A 4 12.20 -12.30 12.89
CA GLU A 4 10.95 -11.76 13.44
C GLU A 4 10.08 -11.28 12.27
N MET A 5 8.92 -11.90 12.10
CA MET A 5 7.95 -11.43 11.13
C MET A 5 7.20 -10.25 11.76
N PRO A 6 7.05 -9.12 11.05
CA PRO A 6 6.18 -8.04 11.52
C PRO A 6 4.80 -8.61 11.82
N LYS A 7 4.33 -8.47 13.06
CA LYS A 7 2.95 -8.84 13.40
C LYS A 7 2.04 -7.85 12.68
N PHE A 8 1.18 -8.37 11.80
CA PHE A 8 0.10 -7.57 11.22
C PHE A 8 -0.87 -7.18 12.34
N THR A 9 -0.76 -5.93 12.80
CA THR A 9 -1.60 -5.38 13.86
C THR A 9 -2.93 -4.92 13.29
N LYS A 10 -4.03 -5.29 13.94
CA LYS A 10 -5.36 -4.78 13.55
C LYS A 10 -5.36 -3.26 13.57
N THR A 11 -6.15 -2.64 12.69
CA THR A 11 -6.33 -1.20 12.71
C THR A 11 -7.05 -0.80 14.00
N PRO A 12 -6.50 0.16 14.77
CA PRO A 12 -7.16 0.68 15.95
C PRO A 12 -8.53 1.30 15.61
N PRO A 13 -9.55 1.19 16.49
CA PRO A 13 -10.90 1.71 16.21
C PRO A 13 -10.93 3.19 15.84
N GLU A 14 -10.07 4.01 16.45
CA GLU A 14 -9.96 5.44 16.19
C GLU A 14 -9.49 5.73 14.75
N VAL A 15 -8.61 4.89 14.19
CA VAL A 15 -8.14 5.03 12.80
C VAL A 15 -9.23 4.58 11.84
N VAL A 16 -10.01 3.56 12.19
CA VAL A 16 -11.19 3.18 11.41
C VAL A 16 -12.21 4.31 11.41
N ALA A 17 -12.51 4.91 12.56
CA ALA A 17 -13.45 6.03 12.66
C ALA A 17 -12.97 7.24 11.85
N ALA A 18 -11.68 7.58 11.91
CA ALA A 18 -11.09 8.65 11.10
C ALA A 18 -11.17 8.34 9.60
N PHE A 19 -10.90 7.09 9.20
CA PHE A 19 -11.03 6.64 7.82
C PHE A 19 -12.47 6.72 7.31
N ASP A 20 -13.42 6.36 8.16
CA ASP A 20 -14.85 6.37 7.84
C ASP A 20 -15.38 7.80 7.72
N GLY A 21 -14.96 8.69 8.63
CA GLY A 21 -15.30 10.11 8.58
C GLY A 21 -14.65 10.85 7.42
N ALA A 22 -13.47 10.42 6.95
CA ALA A 22 -12.81 10.97 5.78
C ALA A 22 -13.33 10.39 4.45
N SER A 23 -14.15 9.33 4.49
CA SER A 23 -14.73 8.73 3.29
C SER A 23 -15.70 9.72 2.64
N PRO A 24 -15.50 10.07 1.35
CA PRO A 24 -16.44 10.95 0.65
C PRO A 24 -17.84 10.31 0.60
N ALA A 25 -18.87 11.12 0.78
CA ALA A 25 -20.26 10.71 0.62
C ALA A 25 -20.60 10.55 -0.87
N ARG A 26 -20.15 9.47 -1.50
CA ARG A 26 -20.47 9.12 -2.89
C ARG A 26 -20.92 7.67 -3.01
N SER A 27 -21.97 7.43 -3.79
CA SER A 27 -22.58 6.10 -3.97
C SER A 27 -21.75 5.16 -4.85
N ASP A 28 -20.80 5.68 -5.63
CA ASP A 28 -19.89 4.89 -6.46
C ASP A 28 -18.67 4.35 -5.68
N ILE A 29 -18.51 4.75 -4.42
CA ILE A 29 -17.48 4.23 -3.53
C ILE A 29 -17.97 2.95 -2.87
N ALA A 30 -17.31 1.83 -3.17
CA ALA A 30 -17.52 0.56 -2.49
C ALA A 30 -16.54 0.41 -1.31
N ARG A 31 -17.08 0.21 -0.11
CA ARG A 31 -16.32 -0.18 1.08
C ARG A 31 -16.18 -1.70 1.13
N LYS A 32 -14.94 -2.20 1.20
CA LYS A 32 -14.66 -3.64 1.34
C LYS A 32 -13.60 -3.86 2.42
N THR A 33 -13.56 -5.07 2.98
CA THR A 33 -12.50 -5.48 3.91
C THR A 33 -11.50 -6.36 3.18
N MET A 34 -10.22 -5.98 3.20
CA MET A 34 -9.12 -6.76 2.61
C MET A 34 -8.12 -7.09 3.73
N PHE A 35 -7.90 -8.38 3.99
CA PHE A 35 -6.98 -8.82 5.06
C PHE A 35 -7.32 -8.26 6.45
N SER A 36 -8.62 -8.17 6.78
CA SER A 36 -9.17 -7.55 8.00
C SER A 36 -9.06 -6.02 8.08
N TYR A 37 -8.60 -5.35 7.03
CA TYR A 37 -8.52 -3.89 6.98
C TYR A 37 -9.59 -3.27 6.08
N PRO A 38 -10.30 -2.23 6.53
CA PRO A 38 -11.16 -1.41 5.69
C PRO A 38 -10.41 -0.80 4.49
N ALA A 39 -11.05 -0.86 3.33
CA ALA A 39 -10.55 -0.32 2.07
C ALA A 39 -11.71 0.29 1.26
N LEU A 40 -11.40 1.35 0.53
CA LEU A 40 -12.33 2.07 -0.35
C LEU A 40 -11.93 1.86 -1.82
N PHE A 41 -12.95 1.58 -2.63
CA PHE A 41 -12.83 1.28 -4.05
C PHE A 41 -13.77 2.17 -4.86
N VAL A 42 -13.32 2.59 -6.04
CA VAL A 42 -14.17 3.21 -7.08
C VAL A 42 -13.93 2.46 -8.38
N ASN A 43 -15.00 2.04 -9.07
CA ASN A 43 -14.90 1.27 -10.33
C ASN A 43 -14.00 0.02 -10.21
N GLY A 44 -14.00 -0.65 -9.05
CA GLY A 44 -13.14 -1.80 -8.78
C GLY A 44 -11.67 -1.46 -8.48
N ASN A 45 -11.27 -0.19 -8.50
CA ASN A 45 -9.91 0.26 -8.17
C ASN A 45 -9.84 0.75 -6.72
N MET A 46 -8.91 0.19 -5.94
CA MET A 46 -8.65 0.64 -4.57
C MET A 46 -7.89 1.96 -4.59
N PHE A 47 -8.39 2.96 -3.85
CA PHE A 47 -7.70 4.24 -3.70
C PHE A 47 -7.27 4.54 -2.27
N ALA A 48 -7.89 3.93 -1.26
CA ALA A 48 -7.50 4.10 0.14
C ALA A 48 -7.75 2.83 0.97
N PHE A 49 -6.91 2.55 1.95
CA PHE A 49 -7.11 1.46 2.91
C PHE A 49 -6.37 1.72 4.22
N THR A 50 -6.81 1.08 5.30
CA THR A 50 -6.11 1.13 6.59
C THR A 50 -5.07 0.00 6.69
N PHE A 51 -4.00 0.20 7.45
CA PHE A 51 -3.00 -0.82 7.69
C PHE A 51 -2.35 -0.59 9.06
N GLY A 52 -2.78 -1.37 10.06
CA GLY A 52 -2.45 -1.08 11.46
C GLY A 52 -2.86 0.36 11.82
N PRO A 53 -1.98 1.17 12.43
CA PRO A 53 -2.28 2.56 12.80
C PRO A 53 -2.13 3.57 11.64
N LYS A 54 -1.98 3.09 10.39
CA LYS A 54 -1.73 3.95 9.22
C LYS A 54 -2.91 3.89 8.25
N ILE A 55 -3.07 4.97 7.47
CA ILE A 55 -3.94 5.02 6.30
C ILE A 55 -3.03 5.16 5.08
N ALA A 56 -3.21 4.30 4.09
CA ALA A 56 -2.52 4.39 2.82
C ALA A 56 -3.50 4.87 1.76
N VAL A 57 -3.11 5.90 1.01
CA VAL A 57 -3.89 6.49 -0.07
C VAL A 57 -3.05 6.45 -1.34
N ARG A 58 -3.68 6.09 -2.46
CA ARG A 58 -3.05 6.10 -3.78
C ARG A 58 -3.20 7.50 -4.38
N LEU A 59 -2.08 8.15 -4.64
CA LEU A 59 -2.03 9.48 -5.24
C LEU A 59 -1.31 9.40 -6.59
N GLU A 60 -1.90 10.03 -7.59
CA GLU A 60 -1.23 10.33 -8.85
C GLU A 60 -0.69 11.77 -8.78
N VAL A 61 0.49 12.01 -9.35
CA VAL A 61 0.99 13.38 -9.53
C VAL A 61 0.16 14.04 -10.63
N PRO A 62 -0.59 15.12 -10.35
CA PRO A 62 -1.41 15.77 -11.35
C PRO A 62 -0.58 16.17 -12.58
N ALA A 63 -1.16 16.09 -13.78
CA ALA A 63 -0.43 16.40 -15.03
C ALA A 63 0.25 17.80 -15.01
N LYS A 64 -0.34 18.78 -14.33
CA LYS A 64 0.22 20.12 -14.11
C LYS A 64 1.53 20.12 -13.30
N ASP A 65 1.71 19.14 -12.43
CA ASP A 65 2.84 19.02 -11.52
C ASP A 65 3.90 18.03 -12.01
N MET A 66 3.70 17.44 -13.19
CA MET A 66 4.61 16.45 -13.80
C MET A 66 5.93 17.02 -14.32
N LYS A 67 6.19 18.33 -14.17
CA LYS A 67 7.37 18.99 -14.74
C LYS A 67 8.07 19.89 -13.73
N GLY A 68 9.37 20.07 -13.93
CA GLY A 68 10.16 21.10 -13.26
C GLY A 68 10.16 20.98 -11.74
N ALA A 69 9.90 22.10 -11.05
CA ALA A 69 9.99 22.21 -9.60
C ALA A 69 8.91 21.40 -8.86
N SER A 70 7.69 21.32 -9.41
CA SER A 70 6.59 20.59 -8.77
C SER A 70 6.88 19.09 -8.66
N LEU A 71 7.38 18.46 -9.73
CA LEU A 71 7.74 17.04 -9.70
C LEU A 71 8.89 16.77 -8.72
N LYS A 72 9.90 17.66 -8.70
CA LYS A 72 11.00 17.56 -7.75
C LYS A 72 10.49 17.61 -6.30
N ARG A 73 9.50 18.46 -6.03
CA ARG A 73 8.89 18.55 -4.69
C ARG A 73 8.16 17.27 -4.32
N TRP A 74 7.32 16.72 -5.21
CA TRP A 74 6.65 15.44 -4.98
C TRP A 74 7.63 14.31 -4.65
N ILE A 75 8.74 14.24 -5.38
CA ILE A 75 9.80 13.24 -5.13
C ILE A 75 10.50 13.52 -3.78
N ALA A 76 10.81 14.78 -3.47
CA ALA A 76 11.47 15.17 -2.23
C ALA A 76 10.60 14.89 -0.99
N ASP A 77 9.30 15.16 -1.03
CA ASP A 77 8.37 14.85 0.06
C ASP A 77 8.26 13.33 0.27
N GLY A 78 8.26 12.56 -0.83
CA GLY A 78 8.33 11.10 -0.79
C GLY A 78 9.63 10.58 -0.16
N LEU A 79 10.77 11.18 -0.50
CA LEU A 79 12.07 10.86 0.09
C LEU A 79 12.09 11.18 1.59
N ALA A 80 11.66 12.37 1.98
CA ALA A 80 11.62 12.80 3.38
C ALA A 80 10.80 11.83 4.24
N TYR A 81 9.65 11.36 3.75
CA TYR A 81 8.90 10.31 4.44
C TYR A 81 9.67 8.99 4.50
N ALA A 82 10.28 8.55 3.40
CA ALA A 82 11.04 7.30 3.35
C ALA A 82 12.22 7.29 4.33
N GLU A 83 12.88 8.43 4.55
CA GLU A 83 13.97 8.59 5.51
C GLU A 83 13.54 8.41 6.97
N THR A 84 12.27 8.68 7.30
CA THR A 84 11.72 8.41 8.65
C THR A 84 11.50 6.92 8.92
N LEU A 85 11.51 6.09 7.88
CA LEU A 85 11.22 4.66 8.01
C LEU A 85 12.49 3.88 8.41
N PRO A 86 12.37 2.85 9.26
CA PRO A 86 13.50 2.02 9.61
C PRO A 86 14.05 1.29 8.37
N ALA A 87 15.38 1.18 8.28
CA ALA A 87 16.04 0.52 7.16
C ALA A 87 15.52 -0.90 6.96
N LYS A 88 15.01 -1.17 5.75
CA LYS A 88 14.57 -2.52 5.38
C LYS A 88 15.81 -3.41 5.21
N THR A 89 15.98 -4.40 6.06
CA THR A 89 17.03 -5.43 5.88
C THR A 89 16.82 -6.14 4.54
N ALA A 90 17.82 -6.05 3.66
CA ALA A 90 17.76 -6.62 2.33
C ALA A 90 17.56 -8.14 2.39
N LYS A 91 16.55 -8.67 1.69
CA LYS A 91 16.44 -10.11 1.45
C LYS A 91 17.45 -10.50 0.38
N THR A 92 18.42 -11.35 0.74
CA THR A 92 19.31 -12.02 -0.22
C THR A 92 18.47 -12.72 -1.30
N LYS A 93 18.76 -12.42 -2.56
CA LYS A 93 18.06 -12.92 -3.74
C LYS A 93 18.17 -14.45 -3.80
N LYS A 94 17.10 -15.19 -3.46
CA LYS A 94 17.06 -16.65 -3.69
C LYS A 94 16.89 -16.87 -5.19
N THR A 95 17.94 -17.37 -5.83
CA THR A 95 17.96 -17.76 -7.25
C THR A 95 16.76 -18.66 -7.54
N ALA A 96 15.91 -18.26 -8.47
CA ALA A 96 14.75 -19.04 -8.89
C ALA A 96 15.25 -20.33 -9.57
N SER A 97 15.07 -21.47 -8.89
CA SER A 97 15.23 -22.78 -9.52
C SER A 97 14.10 -22.96 -10.53
N LYS A 98 14.46 -23.02 -11.82
CA LYS A 98 13.57 -23.45 -12.90
C LYS A 98 13.14 -24.89 -12.62
N ASN A 99 11.90 -25.09 -12.19
CA ASN A 99 11.26 -26.39 -12.35
C ASN A 99 10.32 -26.33 -13.56
N THR A 100 10.88 -26.68 -14.72
CA THR A 100 10.13 -26.97 -15.94
C THR A 100 9.42 -28.31 -15.72
N SER A 101 8.16 -28.29 -15.28
CA SER A 101 7.29 -29.46 -15.31
C SER A 101 6.89 -29.75 -16.76
N LYS A 102 7.78 -30.44 -17.48
CA LYS A 102 7.47 -31.01 -18.79
C LYS A 102 6.61 -32.26 -18.58
N LYS A 103 5.31 -32.05 -18.78
CA LYS A 103 4.30 -32.99 -19.26
C LYS A 103 4.90 -34.23 -19.95
N ALA A 104 4.67 -35.42 -19.40
CA ALA A 104 4.72 -36.67 -20.13
C ALA A 104 3.60 -37.58 -19.63
N LYS A 105 2.50 -37.53 -20.39
CA LYS A 105 1.40 -38.50 -20.40
C LYS A 105 1.68 -39.39 -21.60
N LYS A 106 2.09 -40.65 -21.36
CA LYS A 106 1.60 -41.85 -22.04
C LYS A 106 2.31 -43.07 -21.46
#